data_AF-A0A067BXE1-F1
#
_entry.id   AF-A0A067BXE1-F1
#
_cell.length_a   1.000
_cell.length_b   1.000
_cell.length_c   1.000
_cell.angle_alpha   90.00
_cell.angle_beta   90.00
_cell.angle_gamma   90.00
#
_symmetry.space_group_name_H-M   'P 1'
#
loop_
_entity.id
_entity.type
_entity.pdbx_description
1 polymer ?
#
loop_
_entity_poly.entity_id
_entity_poly.type
_entity_poly.pdbx_seq_one_letter_code
_entity_poly.pdbx_strand_id
1 'polypeptide(L)'
;MVDGLTLAARCAALQALVAALDETPSDALCKLVDELSAIASDVATKEEALRLHEAALQEREARIDAKLELLAELKAENHRRQPDADESIDHLLTPAKTITLNVGGTLFMTARETLLRMPGSYFDAMLSSDHWLPNEKGEYFLDLDASTFKRVIKYLRSGRLDVEGLTVNQEADLREMLDYLQIQIESPAPSAPIMPLQWDPRRCSEQILLADGNMLAKHPSRGWASVVASHPVTTFAVLVHLGLHAVEAGFLPYLDETSPVPERNEATRGWFFSCRNATVYSHDEPRSNGLLDTKVPQLALLQVTWHRLQQRISFTVDGVLLPTSLHNVVSDVNLYPTVRLFSAGSNVRLIPVQEHGLVSTS
;
A
#
# COMPACT_ATOMS: atom_id res chain seq x y z
N MET A 1 -30.45 9.59 18.75
CA MET A 1 -29.53 9.87 19.86
C MET A 1 -29.70 8.73 20.86
N VAL A 2 -28.84 7.72 20.78
CA VAL A 2 -28.64 6.70 21.82
C VAL A 2 -27.15 6.67 22.04
N ASP A 3 -26.80 6.92 23.29
CA ASP A 3 -25.57 7.55 23.75
C ASP A 3 -24.27 6.77 23.53
N GLY A 4 -23.17 7.55 23.50
CA GLY A 4 -21.79 7.09 23.52
C GLY A 4 -21.41 6.47 24.85
N LEU A 5 -22.04 5.35 25.19
CA LEU A 5 -21.61 4.50 26.29
C LEU A 5 -20.28 3.84 25.91
N THR A 6 -19.26 4.08 26.71
CA THR A 6 -17.94 3.44 26.61
C THR A 6 -18.08 1.92 26.66
N LEU A 7 -17.12 1.19 26.09
CA LEU A 7 -17.12 -0.27 26.08
C LEU A 7 -17.26 -0.84 27.51
N ALA A 8 -16.59 -0.23 28.48
CA ALA A 8 -16.70 -0.56 29.90
C ALA A 8 -18.13 -0.40 30.46
N ALA A 9 -18.84 0.68 30.09
CA ALA A 9 -20.22 0.90 30.52
C ALA A 9 -21.19 -0.12 29.92
N ARG A 10 -20.94 -0.55 28.68
CA ARG A 10 -21.71 -1.62 28.02
C ARG A 10 -21.47 -2.97 28.68
N CYS A 11 -20.23 -3.29 29.05
CA CYS A 11 -19.89 -4.51 29.77
C CYS A 11 -20.53 -4.54 31.18
N ALA A 12 -20.50 -3.43 31.91
CA ALA A 12 -21.14 -3.31 33.21
C ALA A 12 -22.67 -3.49 33.14
N ALA A 13 -23.31 -2.93 32.10
CA ALA A 13 -24.74 -3.12 31.87
C ALA A 13 -25.08 -4.59 31.53
N LEU A 14 -24.22 -5.26 30.76
CA LEU A 14 -24.40 -6.66 30.39
C LEU A 14 -24.20 -7.59 31.60
N GLN A 15 -23.22 -7.30 32.47
CA GLN A 15 -23.02 -7.97 33.76
C GLN A 15 -24.24 -7.82 34.67
N ALA A 16 -24.81 -6.62 34.77
CA ALA A 16 -25.99 -6.36 35.59
C ALA A 16 -27.22 -7.13 35.08
N LEU A 17 -27.39 -7.25 33.76
CA LEU A 17 -28.48 -8.03 33.15
C LEU A 17 -28.32 -9.53 33.42
N VAL A 18 -27.10 -10.06 33.35
CA VAL A 18 -26.83 -11.48 33.63
C VAL A 18 -27.05 -11.82 35.10
N ALA A 19 -26.72 -10.90 36.01
CA ALA A 19 -26.98 -11.05 37.44
C ALA A 19 -28.47 -10.98 37.82
N ALA A 20 -29.31 -10.41 36.96
CA ALA A 20 -30.75 -10.25 37.18
C ALA A 20 -31.61 -11.41 36.65
N LEU A 21 -31.00 -12.44 36.07
CA LEU A 21 -31.69 -13.65 35.62
C LEU A 21 -32.02 -14.54 36.84
N ASP A 22 -33.30 -14.94 36.99
CA ASP A 22 -33.78 -15.83 38.06
C ASP A 22 -33.30 -17.29 37.91
N GLU A 23 -32.73 -17.65 36.75
CA GLU A 23 -32.15 -18.97 36.47
C GLU A 23 -30.62 -18.92 36.54
N THR A 24 -29.99 -20.01 37.01
CA THR A 24 -28.52 -20.10 37.05
C THR A 24 -27.94 -19.96 35.64
N PRO A 25 -27.19 -18.87 35.34
CA PRO A 25 -26.67 -18.63 34.01
C PRO A 25 -25.67 -19.73 33.60
N SER A 26 -25.66 -20.06 32.31
CA SER A 26 -24.73 -21.05 31.75
C SER A 26 -23.27 -20.64 31.99
N ASP A 27 -22.43 -21.59 32.39
CA ASP A 27 -20.97 -21.39 32.62
C ASP A 27 -20.27 -20.74 31.42
N ALA A 28 -20.73 -21.04 30.19
CA ALA A 28 -20.21 -20.42 28.98
C ALA A 28 -20.54 -18.92 28.86
N LEU A 29 -21.70 -18.50 29.37
CA LEU A 29 -22.15 -17.11 29.32
C LEU A 29 -21.41 -16.25 30.36
N CYS A 30 -21.16 -16.79 31.55
CA CYS A 30 -20.32 -16.14 32.56
C CYS A 30 -18.90 -15.93 32.05
N LYS A 31 -18.28 -16.94 31.42
CA LYS A 31 -16.95 -16.84 30.82
C LYS A 31 -16.86 -15.75 29.75
N LEU A 32 -17.84 -15.68 28.85
CA LEU A 32 -17.87 -14.66 27.80
C LEU A 32 -17.98 -13.24 28.39
N VAL A 33 -18.77 -13.07 29.44
CA VAL A 33 -18.92 -11.79 30.13
C VAL A 33 -17.62 -11.37 30.81
N ASP A 34 -16.91 -12.30 31.44
CA ASP A 34 -15.61 -12.04 32.06
C ASP A 34 -14.54 -11.68 31.02
N GLU A 35 -14.51 -12.38 29.88
CA GLU A 35 -13.64 -12.06 28.74
C GLU A 35 -13.91 -10.66 28.18
N LEU A 36 -15.19 -10.30 27.98
CA LEU A 36 -15.56 -8.97 27.50
C LEU A 36 -15.18 -7.86 28.49
N SER A 37 -15.29 -8.12 29.80
CA SER A 37 -14.87 -7.17 30.83
C SER A 37 -13.35 -7.03 30.89
N ALA A 38 -12.59 -8.11 30.68
CA ALA A 38 -11.14 -8.06 30.58
C ALA A 38 -10.68 -7.25 29.36
N ILE A 39 -11.32 -7.46 28.20
CA ILE A 39 -11.06 -6.67 26.97
C ILE A 39 -11.39 -5.20 27.20
N ALA A 40 -12.53 -4.89 27.83
CA ALA A 40 -12.91 -3.51 28.11
C ALA A 40 -11.90 -2.79 29.02
N SER A 41 -11.34 -3.50 30.00
CA SER A 41 -10.29 -2.96 30.86
C SER A 41 -8.98 -2.70 30.09
N ASP A 42 -8.57 -3.62 29.21
CA ASP A 42 -7.36 -3.45 28.38
C ASP A 42 -7.49 -2.30 27.37
N VAL A 43 -8.68 -2.13 26.79
CA VAL A 43 -8.96 -0.99 25.91
C VAL A 43 -8.88 0.32 26.67
N ALA A 44 -9.46 0.40 27.88
CA ALA A 44 -9.41 1.61 28.69
C ALA A 44 -7.98 2.01 29.10
N THR A 45 -7.14 1.03 29.46
CA THR A 45 -5.73 1.31 29.80
C THR A 45 -4.92 1.76 28.59
N LYS A 46 -5.16 1.17 27.41
CA LYS A 46 -4.51 1.57 26.16
C LYS A 46 -4.94 2.95 25.70
N GLU A 47 -6.22 3.29 25.81
CA GLU A 47 -6.73 4.64 25.48
C GLU A 47 -6.06 5.70 26.35
N GLU A 48 -5.89 5.45 27.65
CA GLU A 48 -5.21 6.40 28.54
C GLU A 48 -3.72 6.52 28.24
N ALA A 49 -3.05 5.40 27.95
CA ALA A 49 -1.66 5.40 27.52
C ALA A 49 -1.48 6.19 26.20
N LEU A 50 -2.43 6.07 25.27
CA LEU A 50 -2.43 6.81 24.01
C LEU A 50 -2.59 8.32 24.25
N ARG A 51 -3.53 8.73 25.10
CA ARG A 51 -3.70 10.15 25.47
C ARG A 51 -2.44 10.76 26.09
N LEU A 52 -1.78 10.02 26.98
CA LEU A 52 -0.50 10.45 27.57
C LEU A 52 0.60 10.59 26.50
N HIS A 53 0.63 9.70 25.51
CA HIS A 53 1.60 9.76 24.42
C HIS A 53 1.34 10.95 23.48
N GLU A 54 0.08 11.19 23.12
CA GLU A 54 -0.34 12.34 22.30
C GLU A 54 0.02 13.66 22.98
N ALA A 55 -0.24 13.79 24.28
CA ALA A 55 0.14 14.98 25.05
C ALA A 55 1.66 15.21 25.06
N ALA A 56 2.45 14.14 25.19
CA ALA A 56 3.91 14.22 25.15
C ALA A 56 4.45 14.60 23.75
N LEU A 57 3.77 14.19 22.68
CA LEU A 57 4.12 14.58 21.31
C LEU A 57 3.83 16.07 21.08
N GLN A 58 2.66 16.55 21.50
CA GLN A 58 2.30 17.97 21.43
C GLN A 58 3.28 18.87 22.19
N GLU A 59 3.76 18.45 23.37
CA GLU A 59 4.79 19.18 24.10
C GLU A 59 6.12 19.25 23.33
N ARG A 60 6.50 18.16 22.64
CA ARG A 60 7.71 18.13 21.80
C ARG A 60 7.60 19.04 20.59
N GLU A 61 6.45 19.03 19.91
CA GLU A 61 6.15 19.91 18.78
C GLU A 61 6.24 21.38 19.19
N ALA A 62 5.56 21.78 20.28
CA ALA A 62 5.63 23.14 20.80
C ALA A 62 7.07 23.57 21.15
N ARG A 63 7.90 22.62 21.60
CA ARG A 63 9.31 22.87 21.88
C ARG A 63 10.16 23.02 20.62
N ILE A 64 9.81 22.34 19.53
CA ILE A 64 10.45 22.52 18.21
C ILE A 64 10.07 23.90 17.66
N ASP A 65 8.80 24.28 17.71
CA ASP A 65 8.33 25.58 17.23
C ASP A 65 9.03 26.73 17.98
N ALA A 66 9.12 26.66 19.30
CA ALA A 66 9.83 27.66 20.10
C ALA A 66 11.33 27.74 19.75
N LYS A 67 11.97 26.61 19.41
CA LYS A 67 13.37 26.60 18.96
C LYS A 67 13.54 27.19 17.57
N LEU A 68 12.58 26.96 16.66
CA LEU A 68 12.59 27.53 15.31
C LEU A 68 12.45 29.06 15.36
N GLU A 69 11.57 29.57 16.22
CA GLU A 69 11.41 31.01 16.44
C GLU A 69 12.71 31.64 16.97
N LEU A 70 13.34 31.01 17.98
CA LEU A 70 14.62 31.47 18.53
C LEU A 70 15.77 31.41 17.51
N LEU A 71 15.78 30.40 16.63
CA LEU A 71 16.72 30.33 15.51
C LEU A 71 16.52 31.48 14.51
N ALA A 72 15.27 31.84 14.21
CA ALA A 72 14.95 32.96 13.33
C ALA A 72 15.43 34.29 13.93
N GLU A 73 15.24 34.51 15.23
CA GLU A 73 15.73 35.68 15.95
C GLU A 73 17.27 35.75 15.95
N LEU A 74 17.94 34.63 16.25
CA LEU A 74 19.41 34.56 16.23
C LEU A 74 19.97 34.81 14.83
N LYS A 75 19.31 34.28 13.78
CA LYS A 75 19.71 34.53 12.39
C LYS A 75 19.58 36.02 12.05
N ALA A 76 18.48 36.66 12.45
CA ALA A 76 18.27 38.09 12.25
C ALA A 76 19.29 38.95 13.01
N GLU A 77 19.63 38.60 14.25
CA GLU A 77 20.62 39.33 15.06
C GLU A 77 22.05 39.14 14.54
N ASN A 78 22.42 37.94 14.08
CA ASN A 78 23.72 37.71 13.43
C ASN A 78 23.85 38.53 12.14
N HIS A 79 22.81 38.57 11.31
CA HIS A 79 22.78 39.38 10.09
C HIS A 79 22.95 40.88 10.39
N ARG A 80 22.40 41.39 11.51
CA ARG A 80 22.64 42.78 11.97
C ARG A 80 24.08 43.03 12.42
N ARG A 81 24.75 42.05 13.01
CA ARG A 81 26.11 42.20 13.59
C ARG A 81 27.23 42.07 12.55
N GLN A 82 26.99 41.40 11.44
CA GLN A 82 27.94 41.21 10.35
C GLN A 82 27.28 41.44 8.98
N PRO A 83 26.99 42.71 8.59
CA PRO A 83 26.46 43.00 7.26
C PRO A 83 27.46 42.66 6.13
N ASP A 84 28.77 42.78 6.40
CA ASP A 84 29.82 42.66 5.36
C ASP A 84 30.25 41.21 5.05
N ALA A 85 29.81 40.23 5.84
CA ALA A 85 30.06 38.82 5.54
C ALA A 85 29.04 38.24 4.55
N ASP A 86 27.87 38.87 4.42
CA ASP A 86 26.74 38.41 3.60
C ASP A 86 26.79 39.00 2.17
N GLU A 87 27.29 40.24 2.00
CA GLU A 87 27.37 40.89 0.67
C GLU A 87 28.37 40.21 -0.29
N SER A 88 29.36 39.48 0.21
CA SER A 88 30.26 38.70 -0.66
C SER A 88 29.66 37.37 -1.14
N ILE A 89 28.54 36.95 -0.57
CA ILE A 89 27.80 35.73 -0.97
C ILE A 89 26.60 36.09 -1.86
N ASP A 90 26.02 37.28 -1.69
CA ASP A 90 24.79 37.68 -2.40
C ASP A 90 25.00 37.98 -3.90
N HIS A 91 26.23 38.28 -4.33
CA HIS A 91 26.55 38.42 -5.75
C HIS A 91 26.59 37.09 -6.55
N LEU A 92 26.38 35.94 -5.89
CA LEU A 92 26.19 34.63 -6.55
C LEU A 92 24.72 34.17 -6.58
N LEU A 93 23.79 34.90 -5.95
CA LEU A 93 22.42 34.43 -5.67
C LEU A 93 21.32 35.07 -6.55
N THR A 94 21.58 35.22 -7.85
CA THR A 94 20.48 34.86 -8.77
C THR A 94 20.45 33.35 -8.82
N PRO A 95 19.38 32.66 -8.36
CA PRO A 95 19.31 31.21 -8.48
C PRO A 95 19.53 30.86 -9.95
N ALA A 96 20.66 30.20 -10.23
CA ALA A 96 21.01 29.85 -11.59
C ALA A 96 19.85 29.05 -12.17
N LYS A 97 19.24 29.55 -13.25
CA LYS A 97 18.13 28.85 -13.94
C LYS A 97 18.53 27.44 -14.34
N THR A 98 19.83 27.21 -14.51
CA THR A 98 20.43 25.93 -14.87
C THR A 98 21.50 25.54 -13.86
N ILE A 99 21.46 24.28 -13.43
CA ILE A 99 22.43 23.64 -12.53
C ILE A 99 23.22 22.61 -13.32
N THR A 100 24.54 22.58 -13.08
CA THR A 100 25.44 21.55 -13.63
C THR A 100 25.76 20.53 -12.55
N LEU A 101 25.48 19.25 -12.84
CA LEU A 101 25.77 18.11 -11.99
C LEU A 101 26.90 17.29 -12.62
N ASN A 102 27.94 17.01 -11.85
CA ASN A 102 29.02 16.11 -12.22
C ASN A 102 28.78 14.75 -11.55
N VAL A 103 28.24 13.79 -12.31
CA VAL A 103 27.82 12.48 -11.82
C VAL A 103 28.86 11.44 -12.24
N GLY A 104 29.64 10.93 -11.29
CA GLY A 104 30.69 9.93 -11.57
C GLY A 104 31.71 10.39 -12.62
N GLY A 105 31.92 11.70 -12.79
CA GLY A 105 32.79 12.29 -13.82
C GLY A 105 32.08 12.76 -15.10
N THR A 106 30.78 12.52 -15.24
CA THR A 106 29.97 12.94 -16.41
C THR A 106 29.12 14.16 -16.08
N LEU A 107 29.19 15.20 -16.93
CA LEU A 107 28.43 16.43 -16.72
C LEU A 107 27.01 16.34 -17.27
N PHE A 108 26.04 16.67 -16.41
CA PHE A 108 24.62 16.80 -16.73
C PHE A 108 24.18 18.23 -16.42
N MET A 109 23.56 18.90 -17.38
CA MET A 109 22.94 20.21 -17.17
C MET A 109 21.42 20.09 -17.19
N THR A 110 20.77 20.70 -16.20
CA THR A 110 19.30 20.73 -16.12
C THR A 110 18.81 21.99 -15.43
N ALA A 111 17.51 22.29 -15.55
CA ALA A 111 16.92 23.44 -14.88
C ALA A 111 16.83 23.20 -13.36
N ARG A 112 17.02 24.25 -12.55
CA ARG A 112 16.90 24.18 -11.09
C ARG A 112 15.53 23.63 -10.67
N GLU A 113 14.47 24.08 -11.35
CA GLU A 113 13.09 23.67 -11.11
C GLU A 113 12.87 22.17 -11.39
N THR A 114 13.64 21.57 -12.30
CA THR A 114 13.57 20.12 -12.55
C THR A 114 14.07 19.33 -11.34
N LEU A 115 15.15 19.79 -10.71
CA LEU A 115 15.74 19.15 -9.54
C LEU A 115 14.87 19.32 -8.30
N LEU A 116 14.19 20.47 -8.19
CA LEU A 116 13.28 20.79 -7.08
C LEU A 116 11.84 20.25 -7.26
N ARG A 117 11.59 19.45 -8.30
CA ARG A 117 10.24 18.95 -8.57
C ARG A 117 9.72 18.02 -7.47
N MET A 118 10.62 17.35 -6.77
CA MET A 118 10.30 16.41 -5.69
C MET A 118 10.73 17.03 -4.35
N PRO A 119 9.81 17.65 -3.59
CA PRO A 119 10.11 18.16 -2.27
C PRO A 119 10.62 17.05 -1.34
N GLY A 120 11.61 17.35 -0.52
CA GLY A 120 12.24 16.40 0.40
C GLY A 120 13.17 15.37 -0.26
N SER A 121 13.40 15.47 -1.58
CA SER A 121 14.42 14.67 -2.25
C SER A 121 15.85 15.16 -1.96
N TYR A 122 16.85 14.35 -2.27
CA TYR A 122 18.25 14.72 -2.14
C TYR A 122 18.57 16.06 -2.82
N PHE A 123 18.02 16.29 -4.00
CA PHE A 123 18.25 17.53 -4.75
C PHE A 123 17.59 18.75 -4.09
N ASP A 124 16.44 18.57 -3.45
CA ASP A 124 15.78 19.62 -2.69
C ASP A 124 16.64 20.02 -1.48
N ALA A 125 17.14 19.05 -0.72
CA ALA A 125 18.07 19.30 0.37
C ALA A 125 19.39 19.94 -0.10
N MET A 126 19.95 19.44 -1.21
CA MET A 126 21.19 19.95 -1.79
C MET A 126 21.07 21.41 -2.23
N LEU A 127 19.96 21.79 -2.87
CA LEU A 127 19.77 23.14 -3.42
C LEU A 127 19.13 24.13 -2.46
N SER A 128 18.60 23.65 -1.34
CA SER A 128 18.00 24.46 -0.27
C SER A 128 18.93 24.63 0.94
N SER A 129 20.10 24.00 0.96
CA SER A 129 21.07 24.10 2.05
C SER A 129 22.31 24.92 1.66
N ASP A 130 22.77 25.76 2.58
CA ASP A 130 23.99 26.57 2.38
C ASP A 130 25.29 25.75 2.54
N HIS A 131 25.18 24.46 2.84
CA HIS A 131 26.32 23.57 3.09
C HIS A 131 26.83 22.85 1.83
N TRP A 132 25.99 22.75 0.80
CA TRP A 132 26.34 22.10 -0.46
C TRP A 132 26.76 23.14 -1.47
N LEU A 133 28.06 23.41 -1.53
CA LEU A 133 28.62 24.37 -2.46
C LEU A 133 29.12 23.66 -3.72
N PRO A 134 28.88 24.22 -4.92
CA PRO A 134 29.47 23.72 -6.14
C PRO A 134 31.00 23.90 -6.12
N ASN A 135 31.70 23.17 -6.98
CA ASN A 135 33.13 23.36 -7.18
C ASN A 135 33.45 24.72 -7.85
N GLU A 136 34.74 25.03 -8.05
CA GLU A 136 35.21 26.27 -8.71
C GLU A 136 34.62 26.51 -10.12
N LYS A 137 34.10 25.46 -10.77
CA LYS A 137 33.46 25.53 -12.09
C LYS A 137 31.93 25.65 -12.02
N GLY A 138 31.35 25.72 -10.83
CA GLY A 138 29.90 25.76 -10.63
C GLY A 138 29.21 24.39 -10.77
N GLU A 139 29.95 23.28 -10.60
CA GLU A 139 29.42 21.92 -10.74
C GLU A 139 29.20 21.28 -9.36
N TYR A 140 28.04 20.65 -9.16
CA TYR A 140 27.75 19.83 -7.99
C TYR A 140 28.18 18.39 -8.25
N PHE A 141 29.05 17.83 -7.42
CA PHE A 141 29.53 16.47 -7.61
C PHE A 141 28.61 15.44 -6.94
N LEU A 142 28.27 14.39 -7.68
CA LEU A 142 27.53 13.23 -7.21
C LEU A 142 28.34 11.97 -7.49
N ASP A 143 28.61 11.20 -6.45
CA ASP A 143 29.31 9.92 -6.53
C ASP A 143 28.34 8.80 -6.91
N LEU A 144 27.80 8.88 -8.13
CA LEU A 144 26.82 7.95 -8.68
C LEU A 144 27.23 7.53 -10.09
N ASP A 145 26.72 6.39 -10.55
CA ASP A 145 26.95 5.94 -11.92
C ASP A 145 26.22 6.81 -12.95
N ALA A 146 26.97 7.37 -13.90
CA ALA A 146 26.40 8.24 -14.94
C ALA A 146 25.50 7.49 -15.92
N SER A 147 25.66 6.17 -16.07
CA SER A 147 25.04 5.40 -17.17
C SER A 147 23.50 5.40 -17.09
N THR A 148 22.94 5.31 -15.89
CA THR A 148 21.49 5.30 -15.63
C THR A 148 20.94 6.67 -15.22
N PHE A 149 21.80 7.62 -14.83
CA PHE A 149 21.40 8.95 -14.33
C PHE A 149 20.55 9.77 -15.33
N LYS A 150 20.77 9.59 -16.63
CA LYS A 150 19.95 10.25 -17.67
C LYS A 150 18.45 9.93 -17.51
N ARG A 151 18.12 8.73 -17.03
CA ARG A 151 16.73 8.29 -16.80
C ARG A 151 16.13 8.98 -15.58
N VAL A 152 16.91 9.24 -14.54
CA VAL A 152 16.49 10.04 -13.38
C VAL A 152 16.09 11.46 -13.80
N ILE A 153 16.94 12.14 -14.58
CA ILE A 153 16.60 13.48 -15.08
C ILE A 153 15.36 13.45 -15.99
N LYS A 154 15.22 12.42 -16.84
CA LYS A 154 14.02 12.24 -17.67
C LYS A 154 12.76 12.05 -16.81
N TYR A 155 12.86 11.26 -15.73
CA TYR A 155 11.79 11.10 -14.76
C TYR A 155 11.42 12.44 -14.11
N LEU A 156 12.38 13.20 -13.58
CA LEU A 156 12.13 14.52 -13.01
C LEU A 156 11.51 15.51 -14.00
N ARG A 157 11.77 15.38 -15.31
CA ARG A 157 11.14 16.23 -16.34
C ARG A 157 9.72 15.80 -16.71
N SER A 158 9.45 14.50 -16.76
CA SER A 158 8.22 13.96 -17.35
C SER A 158 7.24 13.33 -16.35
N GLY A 159 7.70 13.02 -15.14
CA GLY A 159 6.98 12.18 -14.17
C GLY A 159 6.88 10.70 -14.56
N ARG A 160 7.53 10.27 -15.64
CA ARG A 160 7.47 8.88 -16.14
C ARG A 160 8.84 8.24 -16.13
N LEU A 161 8.98 7.14 -15.39
CA LEU A 161 10.21 6.39 -15.35
C LEU A 161 10.27 5.47 -16.57
N ASP A 162 11.32 5.66 -17.37
CA ASP A 162 11.58 4.84 -18.54
C ASP A 162 12.55 3.71 -18.15
N VAL A 163 12.03 2.49 -18.12
CA VAL A 163 12.79 1.25 -17.88
C VAL A 163 12.92 0.40 -19.15
N GLU A 164 12.42 0.87 -20.29
CA GLU A 164 12.48 0.09 -21.54
C GLU A 164 13.93 -0.10 -21.99
N GLY A 165 14.24 -1.35 -22.39
CA GLY A 165 15.55 -1.75 -22.87
C GLY A 165 16.64 -1.87 -21.79
N LEU A 166 16.30 -1.76 -20.51
CA LEU A 166 17.24 -2.04 -19.41
C LEU A 166 17.37 -3.55 -19.17
N THR A 167 18.58 -3.99 -18.85
CA THR A 167 18.79 -5.33 -18.25
C THR A 167 18.36 -5.32 -16.78
N VAL A 168 18.13 -6.50 -16.21
CA VAL A 168 17.74 -6.66 -14.79
C VAL A 168 18.72 -5.94 -13.85
N ASN A 169 20.02 -6.01 -14.12
CA ASN A 169 21.03 -5.34 -13.30
C ASN A 169 20.93 -3.82 -13.42
N GLN A 170 20.80 -3.28 -14.64
CA GLN A 170 20.67 -1.83 -14.83
C GLN A 170 19.39 -1.25 -14.24
N GLU A 171 18.32 -2.05 -14.21
CA GLU A 171 17.07 -1.67 -13.55
C GLU A 171 17.22 -1.67 -12.01
N ALA A 172 17.98 -2.62 -11.46
CA ALA A 172 18.33 -2.63 -10.04
C ALA A 172 19.23 -1.43 -9.68
N ASP A 173 20.26 -1.14 -10.47
CA ASP A 173 21.16 0.00 -10.28
C ASP A 173 20.39 1.34 -10.34
N LEU A 174 19.44 1.46 -11.28
CA LEU A 174 18.56 2.64 -11.38
C LEU A 174 17.68 2.80 -10.14
N ARG A 175 17.18 1.70 -9.55
CA ARG A 175 16.38 1.75 -8.32
C ARG A 175 17.21 2.15 -7.11
N GLU A 176 18.40 1.59 -6.95
CA GLU A 176 19.34 1.96 -5.88
C GLU A 176 19.70 3.45 -5.97
N MET A 177 19.92 3.95 -7.20
CA MET A 177 20.15 5.37 -7.43
C MET A 177 18.95 6.25 -7.04
N LEU A 178 17.72 5.85 -7.40
CA LEU A 178 16.51 6.59 -7.03
C LEU A 178 16.30 6.61 -5.52
N ASP A 179 16.61 5.51 -4.83
CA ASP A 179 16.57 5.41 -3.37
C ASP A 179 17.61 6.32 -2.70
N TYR A 180 18.86 6.29 -3.18
CA TYR A 180 19.92 7.20 -2.72
C TYR A 180 19.51 8.67 -2.90
N LEU A 181 18.92 9.01 -4.04
CA LEU A 181 18.46 10.37 -4.34
C LEU A 181 17.15 10.73 -3.62
N GLN A 182 16.58 9.80 -2.86
CA GLN A 182 15.29 9.96 -2.17
C GLN A 182 14.17 10.38 -3.12
N ILE A 183 14.22 9.88 -4.36
CA ILE A 183 13.21 10.15 -5.38
C ILE A 183 12.18 9.04 -5.31
N GLN A 184 11.04 9.37 -4.72
CA GLN A 184 9.88 8.49 -4.77
C GLN A 184 9.30 8.50 -6.18
N ILE A 185 9.17 7.30 -6.76
CA ILE A 185 8.41 7.15 -7.99
C ILE A 185 6.95 7.31 -7.59
N GLU A 186 6.37 8.48 -7.89
CA GLU A 186 4.93 8.67 -7.74
C GLU A 186 4.26 7.67 -8.68
N SER A 187 3.66 6.62 -8.10
CA SER A 187 2.64 5.85 -8.80
C SER A 187 1.63 6.88 -9.32
N PRO A 188 1.27 6.86 -10.62
CA PRO A 188 0.51 7.94 -11.25
C PRO A 188 -0.66 8.34 -10.37
N ALA A 189 -0.61 9.59 -9.86
CA ALA A 189 -1.65 10.13 -9.01
C ALA A 189 -3.01 10.03 -9.72
N PRO A 190 -4.09 9.70 -8.99
CA PRO A 190 -5.41 9.43 -9.55
C PRO A 190 -6.09 10.74 -9.98
N SER A 191 -5.67 11.33 -11.09
CA SER A 191 -6.39 12.43 -11.76
C SER A 191 -7.57 11.94 -12.60
N ALA A 192 -7.77 10.61 -12.70
CA ALA A 192 -9.03 10.02 -13.12
C ALA A 192 -9.83 9.64 -11.86
N PRO A 193 -11.16 9.82 -11.83
CA PRO A 193 -11.97 9.30 -10.73
C PRO A 193 -11.62 7.83 -10.53
N ILE A 194 -11.13 7.47 -9.34
CA ILE A 194 -10.84 6.08 -8.97
C ILE A 194 -12.18 5.35 -9.07
N MET A 195 -12.43 4.69 -10.20
CA MET A 195 -13.59 3.84 -10.32
C MET A 195 -13.41 2.73 -9.30
N PRO A 196 -14.37 2.54 -8.36
CA PRO A 196 -14.25 1.49 -7.38
C PRO A 196 -14.07 0.15 -8.11
N LEU A 197 -13.16 -0.69 -7.59
CA LEU A 197 -12.92 -2.01 -8.16
C LEU A 197 -14.23 -2.81 -8.14
N GLN A 198 -14.69 -3.24 -9.31
CA GLN A 198 -15.92 -4.01 -9.50
C GLN A 198 -15.62 -5.24 -10.34
N TRP A 199 -16.49 -6.25 -10.28
CA TRP A 199 -16.50 -7.32 -11.27
C TRP A 199 -16.93 -6.76 -12.63
N ASP A 200 -16.24 -7.13 -13.70
CA ASP A 200 -16.53 -6.64 -15.04
C ASP A 200 -17.63 -7.48 -15.70
N PRO A 201 -18.83 -6.93 -15.99
CA PRO A 201 -19.89 -7.66 -16.66
C PRO A 201 -19.50 -8.15 -18.05
N ARG A 202 -18.56 -7.48 -18.73
CA ARG A 202 -18.06 -7.88 -20.06
C ARG A 202 -17.09 -9.06 -19.97
N ARG A 203 -16.44 -9.22 -18.81
CA ARG A 203 -15.52 -10.33 -18.49
C ARG A 203 -16.06 -11.15 -17.33
N CYS A 204 -17.32 -11.56 -17.47
CA CYS A 204 -18.03 -12.46 -16.58
C CYS A 204 -18.61 -13.63 -17.38
N SER A 205 -18.41 -14.87 -16.92
CA SER A 205 -19.09 -16.03 -17.51
C SER A 205 -20.62 -15.89 -17.36
N GLU A 206 -21.37 -16.35 -18.36
CA GLU A 206 -22.85 -16.23 -18.39
C GLU A 206 -23.56 -16.88 -17.19
N GLN A 207 -22.91 -17.87 -16.56
CA GLN A 207 -23.45 -18.57 -15.40
C GLN A 207 -23.22 -17.83 -14.07
N ILE A 208 -22.55 -16.68 -14.06
CA ILE A 208 -22.36 -15.86 -12.86
C ILE A 208 -23.33 -14.68 -12.92
N LEU A 209 -24.09 -14.52 -11.83
CA LEU A 209 -24.99 -13.40 -11.63
C LEU A 209 -24.27 -12.35 -10.78
N LEU A 210 -24.08 -11.15 -11.35
CA LEU A 210 -23.54 -10.00 -10.64
C LEU A 210 -24.66 -9.23 -9.92
N ALA A 211 -24.40 -8.81 -8.69
CA ALA A 211 -25.30 -8.03 -7.84
C ALA A 211 -24.53 -6.94 -7.08
N ASP A 212 -25.27 -6.08 -6.36
CA ASP A 212 -24.74 -5.01 -5.52
C ASP A 212 -23.77 -4.09 -6.25
N GLY A 213 -24.17 -3.58 -7.42
CA GLY A 213 -23.31 -2.72 -8.25
C GLY A 213 -22.05 -3.43 -8.74
N ASN A 214 -22.19 -4.71 -9.14
CA ASN A 214 -21.12 -5.59 -9.59
C ASN A 214 -20.05 -5.91 -8.53
N MET A 215 -20.34 -5.71 -7.25
CA MET A 215 -19.44 -6.09 -6.16
C MET A 215 -19.61 -7.55 -5.74
N LEU A 216 -20.76 -8.17 -6.04
CA LEU A 216 -21.10 -9.52 -5.60
C LEU A 216 -21.30 -10.45 -6.80
N ALA A 217 -20.46 -11.47 -6.92
CA ALA A 217 -20.61 -12.54 -7.91
C ALA A 217 -21.28 -13.76 -7.26
N LYS A 218 -22.37 -14.27 -7.86
CA LYS A 218 -23.10 -15.45 -7.40
C LYS A 218 -23.15 -16.51 -8.49
N HIS A 219 -22.89 -17.77 -8.14
CA HIS A 219 -23.01 -18.88 -9.06
C HIS A 219 -24.19 -19.80 -8.65
N PRO A 220 -25.31 -19.79 -9.39
CA PRO A 220 -26.51 -20.55 -9.04
C PRO A 220 -26.45 -22.03 -9.48
N SER A 221 -25.56 -22.38 -10.40
CA SER A 221 -25.45 -23.72 -11.00
C SER A 221 -24.14 -24.42 -10.59
N ARG A 222 -23.88 -25.59 -11.18
CA ARG A 222 -22.63 -26.34 -10.97
C ARG A 222 -21.79 -26.28 -12.23
N GLY A 223 -20.47 -26.16 -12.08
CA GLY A 223 -19.52 -26.05 -13.18
C GLY A 223 -18.59 -24.88 -12.95
N TRP A 224 -17.39 -24.89 -13.54
CA TRP A 224 -16.49 -23.77 -13.37
C TRP A 224 -16.98 -22.56 -14.17
N ALA A 225 -17.15 -21.45 -13.50
CA ALA A 225 -17.41 -20.14 -14.07
C ALA A 225 -16.44 -19.13 -13.46
N SER A 226 -16.08 -18.11 -14.22
CA SER A 226 -15.05 -17.15 -13.83
C SER A 226 -15.56 -15.72 -14.02
N VAL A 227 -15.05 -14.80 -13.21
CA VAL A 227 -15.23 -13.36 -13.44
C VAL A 227 -13.95 -12.62 -13.08
N VAL A 228 -13.65 -11.61 -13.88
CA VAL A 228 -12.46 -10.76 -13.78
C VAL A 228 -12.89 -9.35 -13.35
N ALA A 229 -12.05 -8.66 -12.59
CA ALA A 229 -12.34 -7.29 -12.18
C ALA A 229 -12.16 -6.28 -13.32
N SER A 230 -12.77 -5.10 -13.16
CA SER A 230 -12.83 -4.01 -14.15
C SER A 230 -11.47 -3.49 -14.61
N HIS A 231 -10.48 -3.47 -13.72
CA HIS A 231 -9.15 -2.89 -13.96
C HIS A 231 -8.08 -3.63 -13.13
N PRO A 232 -6.78 -3.52 -13.50
CA PRO A 232 -5.72 -4.21 -12.78
C PRO A 232 -5.39 -3.49 -11.48
N VAL A 233 -5.12 -4.25 -10.42
CA VAL A 233 -4.71 -3.74 -9.11
C VAL A 233 -3.64 -4.63 -8.51
N THR A 234 -2.82 -4.09 -7.61
CA THR A 234 -1.81 -4.87 -6.88
C THR A 234 -2.39 -5.56 -5.64
N THR A 235 -3.46 -5.02 -5.06
CA THR A 235 -4.14 -5.61 -3.90
C THR A 235 -5.65 -5.57 -4.08
N PHE A 236 -6.31 -6.66 -3.70
CA PHE A 236 -7.77 -6.68 -3.57
C PHE A 236 -8.18 -7.59 -2.41
N ALA A 237 -9.37 -7.35 -1.87
CA ALA A 237 -9.95 -8.17 -0.83
C ALA A 237 -11.32 -8.70 -1.25
N VAL A 238 -11.61 -9.93 -0.86
CA VAL A 238 -12.88 -10.60 -1.10
C VAL A 238 -13.39 -11.30 0.15
N LEU A 239 -14.71 -11.27 0.33
CA LEU A 239 -15.40 -12.04 1.35
C LEU A 239 -15.75 -13.42 0.76
N VAL A 240 -15.24 -14.48 1.39
CA VAL A 240 -15.35 -15.87 0.91
C VAL A 240 -15.75 -16.82 2.04
N HIS A 241 -16.34 -17.97 1.70
CA HIS A 241 -16.58 -19.05 2.67
C HIS A 241 -15.48 -20.11 2.55
N LEU A 242 -14.66 -20.23 3.59
CA LEU A 242 -13.64 -21.27 3.72
C LEU A 242 -14.31 -22.61 4.07
N GLY A 243 -13.79 -23.71 3.50
CA GLY A 243 -14.27 -25.08 3.80
C GLY A 243 -15.64 -25.48 3.21
N LEU A 244 -16.40 -24.53 2.65
CA LEU A 244 -17.76 -24.79 2.15
C LEU A 244 -17.81 -25.06 0.64
N HIS A 245 -17.42 -24.06 -0.15
CA HIS A 245 -17.58 -24.07 -1.59
C HIS A 245 -16.22 -24.16 -2.29
N ALA A 246 -16.21 -24.82 -3.46
CA ALA A 246 -15.07 -24.74 -4.37
C ALA A 246 -15.06 -23.36 -5.04
N VAL A 247 -14.33 -22.44 -4.41
CA VAL A 247 -14.04 -21.08 -4.87
C VAL A 247 -12.53 -20.89 -4.91
N GLU A 248 -12.04 -20.30 -5.99
CA GLU A 248 -10.64 -19.91 -6.16
C GLU A 248 -10.58 -18.39 -6.38
N ALA A 249 -9.70 -17.70 -5.67
CA ALA A 249 -9.52 -16.25 -5.79
C ALA A 249 -8.05 -15.92 -5.99
N GLY A 250 -7.74 -14.99 -6.89
CA GLY A 250 -6.37 -14.58 -7.14
C GLY A 250 -6.21 -13.73 -8.38
N PHE A 251 -5.13 -13.94 -9.12
CA PHE A 251 -4.74 -13.07 -10.23
C PHE A 251 -4.57 -13.83 -11.55
N LEU A 252 -4.91 -13.15 -12.64
CA LEU A 252 -4.61 -13.55 -14.01
C LEU A 252 -3.86 -12.45 -14.76
N PRO A 253 -2.86 -12.80 -15.60
CA PRO A 253 -2.30 -11.89 -16.57
C PRO A 253 -3.30 -11.71 -17.71
N TYR A 254 -3.60 -10.46 -18.04
CA TYR A 254 -4.49 -10.13 -19.14
C TYR A 254 -3.79 -9.14 -20.07
N LEU A 255 -3.61 -9.54 -21.33
CA LEU A 255 -2.86 -8.75 -22.32
C LEU A 255 -3.77 -7.75 -23.07
N ASP A 256 -5.08 -8.00 -23.12
CA ASP A 256 -6.05 -7.16 -23.85
C ASP A 256 -7.44 -7.16 -23.17
N GLU A 257 -8.04 -5.98 -22.98
CA GLU A 257 -9.38 -5.78 -22.42
C GLU A 257 -10.48 -6.51 -23.21
N THR A 258 -10.23 -6.84 -24.48
CA THR A 258 -11.19 -7.54 -25.36
C THR A 258 -11.18 -9.07 -25.20
N SER A 259 -10.22 -9.63 -24.46
CA SER A 259 -10.08 -11.09 -24.36
C SER A 259 -11.21 -11.72 -23.53
N PRO A 260 -11.80 -12.84 -24.00
CA PRO A 260 -12.89 -13.51 -23.31
C PRO A 260 -12.42 -14.10 -21.99
N VAL A 261 -13.33 -14.22 -21.01
CA VAL A 261 -13.01 -14.79 -19.70
C VAL A 261 -12.38 -16.17 -19.87
N PRO A 262 -11.15 -16.39 -19.36
CA PRO A 262 -10.48 -17.66 -19.55
C PRO A 262 -11.23 -18.76 -18.79
N GLU A 263 -11.64 -19.78 -19.54
CA GLU A 263 -12.12 -21.03 -18.97
C GLU A 263 -11.01 -21.70 -18.17
N ARG A 264 -11.37 -22.38 -17.07
CA ARG A 264 -10.39 -23.09 -16.26
C ARG A 264 -9.85 -24.31 -17.03
N ASN A 265 -8.69 -24.16 -17.65
CA ASN A 265 -7.96 -25.24 -18.33
C ASN A 265 -6.46 -25.22 -17.99
N GLU A 266 -5.71 -26.22 -18.44
CA GLU A 266 -4.27 -26.35 -18.21
C GLU A 266 -3.44 -25.20 -18.78
N ALA A 267 -3.96 -24.51 -19.80
CA ALA A 267 -3.29 -23.36 -20.41
C ALA A 267 -3.49 -22.05 -19.63
N THR A 268 -4.38 -22.02 -18.62
CA THR A 268 -4.69 -20.79 -17.90
C THR A 268 -3.63 -20.48 -16.86
N ARG A 269 -2.72 -19.56 -17.20
CA ARG A 269 -1.65 -19.09 -16.31
C ARG A 269 -2.21 -18.13 -15.26
N GLY A 270 -2.01 -18.41 -13.99
CA GLY A 270 -2.53 -17.59 -12.90
C GLY A 270 -2.14 -18.09 -11.52
N TRP A 271 -2.44 -17.28 -10.51
CA TRP A 271 -2.05 -17.49 -9.12
C TRP A 271 -3.27 -17.43 -8.24
N PHE A 272 -3.55 -18.50 -7.49
CA PHE A 272 -4.84 -18.66 -6.82
C PHE A 272 -4.72 -19.20 -5.42
N PHE A 273 -5.63 -18.74 -4.57
CA PHE A 273 -5.99 -19.34 -3.30
C PHE A 273 -7.30 -20.11 -3.45
N SER A 274 -7.31 -21.38 -3.06
CA SER A 274 -8.49 -22.23 -3.04
C SER A 274 -9.14 -22.24 -1.66
N CYS A 275 -10.36 -21.72 -1.58
CA CYS A 275 -11.12 -21.57 -0.34
C CYS A 275 -11.59 -22.91 0.24
N ARG A 276 -11.73 -23.95 -0.60
CA ARG A 276 -12.20 -25.26 -0.14
C ARG A 276 -11.25 -25.94 0.83
N ASN A 277 -9.95 -25.86 0.54
CA ASN A 277 -8.90 -26.56 1.28
C ASN A 277 -7.86 -25.61 1.88
N ALA A 278 -8.06 -24.29 1.75
CA ALA A 278 -7.10 -23.25 2.10
C ALA A 278 -5.69 -23.51 1.52
N THR A 279 -5.63 -23.80 0.23
CA THR A 279 -4.35 -24.09 -0.47
C THR A 279 -4.04 -22.99 -1.48
N VAL A 280 -2.76 -22.70 -1.69
CA VAL A 280 -2.30 -21.79 -2.74
C VAL A 280 -1.65 -22.60 -3.86
N TYR A 281 -1.78 -22.13 -5.09
CA TYR A 281 -1.14 -22.75 -6.25
C TYR A 281 -1.03 -21.76 -7.42
N SER A 282 -0.15 -22.04 -8.36
CA SER A 282 -0.09 -21.35 -9.64
C SER A 282 -0.04 -22.36 -10.80
N HIS A 283 0.12 -21.87 -12.03
CA HIS A 283 0.38 -22.75 -13.17
C HIS A 283 1.81 -23.32 -13.18
N ASP A 284 2.76 -22.63 -12.55
CA ASP A 284 4.17 -23.07 -12.47
C ASP A 284 4.50 -23.74 -11.12
N GLU A 285 3.67 -23.54 -10.09
CA GLU A 285 3.88 -24.08 -8.74
C GLU A 285 2.78 -25.06 -8.34
N PRO A 286 3.14 -26.26 -7.82
CA PRO A 286 2.16 -27.22 -7.36
C PRO A 286 1.37 -26.68 -6.16
N ARG A 287 0.20 -27.27 -5.93
CA ARG A 287 -0.68 -26.89 -4.82
C ARG A 287 0.00 -27.14 -3.48
N SER A 288 -0.06 -26.13 -2.60
CA SER A 288 0.46 -26.20 -1.24
C SER A 288 -0.33 -27.20 -0.37
N ASN A 289 0.22 -27.52 0.80
CA ASN A 289 -0.56 -28.08 1.88
C ASN A 289 -1.64 -27.09 2.37
N GLY A 290 -2.68 -27.60 3.04
CA GLY A 290 -3.72 -26.75 3.63
C GLY A 290 -3.13 -25.81 4.69
N LEU A 291 -3.32 -24.51 4.50
CA LEU A 291 -2.74 -23.45 5.31
C LEU A 291 -3.59 -23.08 6.52
N LEU A 292 -4.88 -23.45 6.50
CA LEU A 292 -5.87 -23.16 7.54
C LEU A 292 -6.75 -24.39 7.79
N ASP A 293 -7.31 -24.50 9.00
CA ASP A 293 -8.35 -25.49 9.25
C ASP A 293 -9.64 -25.09 8.52
N THR A 294 -10.12 -26.00 7.67
CA THR A 294 -11.30 -25.81 6.82
C THR A 294 -12.39 -26.85 7.13
N LYS A 295 -12.25 -27.61 8.22
CA LYS A 295 -13.25 -28.60 8.64
C LYS A 295 -14.59 -27.98 9.00
N VAL A 296 -14.56 -26.80 9.61
CA VAL A 296 -15.75 -26.01 9.95
C VAL A 296 -15.88 -24.88 8.94
N PRO A 297 -16.98 -24.82 8.17
CA PRO A 297 -17.25 -23.70 7.28
C PRO A 297 -17.27 -22.37 8.02
N GLN A 298 -16.52 -21.39 7.53
CA GLN A 298 -16.53 -20.04 8.10
C GLN A 298 -16.41 -18.98 7.01
N LEU A 299 -17.01 -17.82 7.28
CA LEU A 299 -16.85 -16.63 6.46
C LEU A 299 -15.52 -15.96 6.81
N ALA A 300 -14.74 -15.60 5.80
CA ALA A 300 -13.43 -14.97 6.00
C ALA A 300 -13.19 -13.87 4.97
N LEU A 301 -12.44 -12.85 5.40
CA LEU A 301 -11.91 -11.80 4.54
C LEU A 301 -10.56 -12.26 3.98
N LEU A 302 -10.52 -12.61 2.69
CA LEU A 302 -9.31 -12.96 1.98
C LEU A 302 -8.78 -11.73 1.23
N GLN A 303 -7.58 -11.27 1.60
CA GLN A 303 -6.84 -10.28 0.85
C GLN A 303 -5.71 -10.94 0.07
N VAL A 304 -5.58 -10.57 -1.21
CA VAL A 304 -4.53 -11.05 -2.11
C VAL A 304 -3.70 -9.86 -2.53
N THR A 305 -2.38 -9.95 -2.33
CA THR A 305 -1.44 -8.86 -2.62
C THR A 305 -0.34 -9.36 -3.54
N TRP A 306 -0.16 -8.68 -4.66
CA TRP A 306 0.93 -8.86 -5.61
C TRP A 306 2.06 -7.88 -5.31
N HIS A 307 3.18 -8.43 -4.83
CA HIS A 307 4.41 -7.69 -4.54
C HIS A 307 5.27 -7.65 -5.79
N ARG A 308 5.05 -6.65 -6.67
CA ARG A 308 5.71 -6.55 -7.99
C ARG A 308 7.24 -6.67 -7.90
N LEU A 309 7.85 -5.97 -6.92
CA LEU A 309 9.31 -5.95 -6.73
C LEU A 309 9.88 -7.29 -6.24
N GLN A 310 9.09 -8.03 -5.46
CA GLN A 310 9.49 -9.31 -4.89
C GLN A 310 9.04 -10.49 -5.76
N GLN A 311 8.43 -10.20 -6.92
CA GLN A 311 7.89 -11.17 -7.88
C GLN A 311 7.09 -12.29 -7.20
N ARG A 312 6.26 -11.91 -6.22
CA ARG A 312 5.46 -12.85 -5.43
C ARG A 312 4.04 -12.36 -5.16
N ILE A 313 3.14 -13.30 -4.90
CA ILE A 313 1.79 -13.05 -4.40
C ILE A 313 1.65 -13.65 -3.01
N SER A 314 1.21 -12.81 -2.07
CA SER A 314 0.90 -13.22 -0.70
C SER A 314 -0.60 -13.16 -0.43
N PHE A 315 -1.03 -13.93 0.56
CA PHE A 315 -2.42 -14.05 0.96
C PHE A 315 -2.55 -13.74 2.44
N THR A 316 -3.56 -12.96 2.79
CA THR A 316 -3.90 -12.61 4.17
C THR A 316 -5.35 -13.02 4.41
N VAL A 317 -5.63 -13.72 5.51
CA VAL A 317 -6.98 -14.14 5.88
C VAL A 317 -7.32 -13.51 7.23
N ASP A 318 -8.40 -12.73 7.27
CA ASP A 318 -8.85 -11.98 8.45
C ASP A 318 -7.72 -11.14 9.10
N GLY A 319 -6.88 -10.53 8.25
CA GLY A 319 -5.74 -9.70 8.67
C GLY A 319 -4.46 -10.48 9.00
N VAL A 320 -4.49 -11.81 9.03
CA VAL A 320 -3.32 -12.65 9.31
C VAL A 320 -2.63 -13.10 8.02
N LEU A 321 -1.37 -12.72 7.86
CA LEU A 321 -0.54 -13.11 6.71
C LEU A 321 -0.28 -14.62 6.73
N LEU A 322 -0.57 -15.31 5.62
CA LEU A 322 -0.29 -16.73 5.49
C LEU A 322 1.21 -16.99 5.24
N PRO A 323 1.76 -18.11 5.75
CA PRO A 323 3.19 -18.41 5.68
C PRO A 323 3.68 -18.76 4.27
N THR A 324 2.78 -19.10 3.35
CA THR A 324 3.12 -19.48 1.98
C THR A 324 2.71 -18.40 0.99
N SER A 325 3.67 -17.93 0.20
CA SER A 325 3.47 -17.10 -0.98
C SER A 325 3.76 -17.87 -2.26
N LEU A 326 3.17 -17.42 -3.36
CA LEU A 326 3.50 -17.89 -4.70
C LEU A 326 4.57 -16.98 -5.29
N HIS A 327 5.57 -17.54 -5.95
CA HIS A 327 6.74 -16.83 -6.48
C HIS A 327 6.69 -16.83 -8.02
N ASN A 328 7.78 -16.36 -8.63
CA ASN A 328 7.96 -16.27 -10.08
C ASN A 328 6.80 -15.52 -10.77
N VAL A 329 6.24 -14.53 -10.09
CA VAL A 329 5.15 -13.71 -10.61
C VAL A 329 5.74 -12.67 -11.54
N VAL A 330 5.28 -12.66 -12.80
CA VAL A 330 5.68 -11.68 -13.82
C VAL A 330 5.51 -10.26 -13.30
N SER A 331 6.47 -9.37 -13.56
CA SER A 331 6.46 -7.97 -13.11
C SER A 331 6.03 -6.98 -14.20
N ASP A 332 6.19 -7.38 -15.46
CA ASP A 332 6.02 -6.60 -16.69
C ASP A 332 4.58 -6.60 -17.24
N VAL A 333 3.70 -7.45 -16.72
CA VAL A 333 2.29 -7.56 -17.17
C VAL A 333 1.35 -7.09 -16.06
N ASN A 334 0.24 -6.46 -16.43
CA ASN A 334 -0.82 -6.11 -15.48
C ASN A 334 -1.63 -7.34 -15.08
N LEU A 335 -1.79 -7.52 -13.76
CA LEU A 335 -2.59 -8.60 -13.20
C LEU A 335 -3.98 -8.11 -12.80
N TYR A 336 -4.99 -8.91 -13.16
CA TYR A 336 -6.38 -8.61 -12.86
C TYR A 336 -6.90 -9.56 -11.76
N PRO A 337 -7.53 -9.02 -10.71
CA PRO A 337 -8.27 -9.85 -9.77
C PRO A 337 -9.28 -10.73 -10.48
N THR A 338 -9.28 -12.01 -10.13
CA THR A 338 -10.13 -13.02 -10.74
C THR A 338 -10.65 -13.95 -9.67
N VAL A 339 -11.93 -14.31 -9.78
CA VAL A 339 -12.52 -15.39 -8.98
C VAL A 339 -13.11 -16.47 -9.88
N ARG A 340 -12.97 -17.71 -9.45
CA ARG A 340 -13.55 -18.88 -10.10
C ARG A 340 -14.46 -19.59 -9.12
N LEU A 341 -15.68 -19.86 -9.55
CA LEU A 341 -16.73 -20.47 -8.75
C LEU A 341 -17.14 -21.79 -9.40
N PHE A 342 -17.24 -22.86 -8.61
CA PHE A 342 -17.68 -24.17 -9.11
C PHE A 342 -19.01 -24.65 -8.52
N SER A 343 -19.27 -24.30 -7.25
CA SER A 343 -20.38 -24.87 -6.48
C SER A 343 -21.64 -24.03 -6.65
N ALA A 344 -22.79 -24.69 -6.79
CA ALA A 344 -24.08 -24.01 -6.73
C ALA A 344 -24.25 -23.32 -5.36
N GLY A 345 -24.70 -22.07 -5.39
CA GLY A 345 -24.85 -21.23 -4.20
C GLY A 345 -23.58 -20.51 -3.76
N SER A 346 -22.42 -20.80 -4.38
CA SER A 346 -21.19 -20.08 -4.07
C SER A 346 -21.29 -18.62 -4.48
N ASN A 347 -20.70 -17.75 -3.67
CA ASN A 347 -20.67 -16.33 -3.92
C ASN A 347 -19.39 -15.71 -3.38
N VAL A 348 -18.98 -14.61 -4.01
CA VAL A 348 -17.79 -13.85 -3.63
C VAL A 348 -18.10 -12.37 -3.74
N ARG A 349 -17.86 -11.62 -2.66
CA ARG A 349 -18.04 -10.17 -2.62
C ARG A 349 -16.69 -9.48 -2.62
N LEU A 350 -16.47 -8.50 -3.49
CA LEU A 350 -15.35 -7.56 -3.38
C LEU A 350 -15.55 -6.66 -2.16
N ILE A 351 -14.50 -6.48 -1.39
CA ILE A 351 -14.45 -5.53 -0.28
C ILE A 351 -13.56 -4.37 -0.70
N PRO A 352 -14.04 -3.10 -0.63
CA PRO A 352 -13.19 -1.95 -0.88
C PRO A 352 -11.98 -1.97 0.05
N VAL A 353 -10.79 -2.12 -0.52
CA VAL A 353 -9.55 -1.98 0.22
C VAL A 353 -9.30 -0.48 0.31
N GLN A 354 -9.47 0.10 1.49
CA GLN A 354 -8.96 1.44 1.74
C GLN A 354 -7.44 1.34 1.61
N GLU A 355 -6.86 1.93 0.57
CA GLU A 355 -5.44 2.22 0.59
C GLU A 355 -5.23 3.18 1.75
N HIS A 356 -4.84 2.64 2.90
CA HIS A 356 -4.15 3.44 3.90
C HIS A 356 -2.84 3.87 3.24
N GLY A 357 -2.91 4.97 2.48
CA GLY A 357 -1.77 5.84 2.34
C GLY A 357 -1.27 6.07 3.77
N LEU A 358 -0.02 5.73 4.01
CA LEU A 358 0.74 6.27 5.11
C LEU A 358 0.76 7.78 4.90
N VAL A 359 -0.33 8.43 5.31
CA VAL A 359 -0.30 9.82 5.73
C VAL A 359 0.45 9.73 7.04
N SER A 360 1.77 9.86 6.97
CA SER A 360 2.52 10.39 8.09
C SER A 360 1.93 11.77 8.34
N THR A 361 0.93 11.83 9.21
CA THR A 361 0.45 13.07 9.77
C THR A 361 1.53 13.56 10.71
N SER A 362 2.22 14.58 10.22
CA SER A 362 2.76 15.75 10.92
C SER A 362 3.73 15.52 12.07
#